data_AF-A0A804LRD7-F1
#
_entry.id   AF-A0A804LRD7-F1
#
_cell.length_a   1.000
_cell.length_b   1.000
_cell.length_c   1.000
_cell.angle_alpha   90.00
_cell.angle_beta   90.00
_cell.angle_gamma   90.00
#
_symmetry.space_group_name_H-M   'P 1'
#
loop_
_entity.id
_entity.type
_entity.pdbx_description
1 polymer ?
#
loop_
_entity_poly.entity_id
_entity_poly.type
_entity_poly.pdbx_seq_one_letter_code
_entity_poly.pdbx_strand_id
1 'polypeptide(L)'
;MAAASRTGRWTSAGGSTAGTEQREEREGGIGPLKIARLDFSDHHFFSAHDLEKIQETARNLMDEHSKDTIVLVTEKDYDRDPEALKTLDANVWVLSSSLQIMHHSKQGEDEFMRKVNEIITVTWCAKSHAADRATGC
;
A
#
# COMPACT_ATOMS: atom_id res chain seq x y z
N MET A 1 29.78 -4.81 2.43
CA MET A 1 29.34 -3.50 1.88
C MET A 1 27.99 -3.19 2.51
N ALA A 2 27.89 -2.10 3.28
CA ALA A 2 26.73 -1.80 4.11
C ALA A 2 25.59 -1.20 3.27
N ALA A 3 24.41 -1.85 3.26
CA ALA A 3 23.19 -1.29 2.71
C ALA A 3 22.65 -0.24 3.69
N ALA A 4 22.81 1.04 3.36
CA ALA A 4 22.20 2.13 4.09
C ALA A 4 20.70 2.17 3.77
N SER A 5 19.88 1.51 4.60
CA SER A 5 18.43 1.68 4.56
C SER A 5 18.09 3.05 5.17
N ARG A 6 17.75 4.03 4.34
CA ARG A 6 17.28 5.35 4.78
C ARG A 6 15.77 5.41 4.62
N THR A 7 15.05 5.35 5.74
CA THR A 7 13.60 5.45 5.83
C THR A 7 13.16 6.91 5.69
N GLY A 8 12.57 7.26 4.55
CA GLY A 8 11.80 8.49 4.38
C GLY A 8 10.38 8.31 4.93
N ARG A 9 9.91 9.23 5.77
CA ARG A 9 8.54 9.23 6.28
C ARG A 9 7.64 9.94 5.28
N TRP A 10 6.71 9.22 4.67
CA TRP A 10 5.61 9.77 3.85
C TRP A 10 4.31 9.69 4.64
N THR A 11 3.52 10.75 4.65
CA THR A 11 2.15 10.75 5.17
C THR A 11 1.19 10.98 4.01
N SER A 12 0.36 9.98 3.70
CA SER A 12 -0.78 10.12 2.79
C SER A 12 -2.06 9.93 3.59
N ALA A 13 -2.95 10.92 3.56
CA ALA A 13 -4.27 10.85 4.15
C ALA A 13 -5.21 10.16 3.15
N GLY A 14 -5.55 8.90 3.41
CA GLY A 14 -6.57 8.19 2.65
C GLY A 14 -7.96 8.77 2.94
N GLY A 15 -8.60 9.32 1.91
CA GLY A 15 -10.01 9.74 1.93
C GLY A 15 -10.25 11.10 1.26
N SER A 16 -10.74 11.07 0.02
CA SER A 16 -11.17 12.21 -0.82
C SER A 16 -10.09 12.95 -1.62
N THR A 17 -10.26 12.89 -2.95
CA THR A 17 -9.48 13.54 -3.99
C THR A 17 -9.82 15.04 -4.09
N ALA A 18 -9.15 15.89 -3.33
CA ALA A 18 -9.11 17.32 -3.62
C ALA A 18 -7.83 17.96 -3.06
N GLY A 19 -6.89 18.21 -3.97
CA GLY A 19 -5.89 19.28 -3.92
C GLY A 19 -5.11 19.49 -2.63
N THR A 20 -3.88 18.97 -2.56
CA THR A 20 -2.77 19.68 -1.91
C THR A 20 -1.45 19.20 -2.51
N GLU A 21 -1.07 19.72 -3.67
CA GLU A 21 0.34 19.74 -4.08
C GLU A 21 0.99 20.96 -3.41
N GLN A 22 1.55 20.78 -2.21
CA GLN A 22 2.47 21.77 -1.64
C GLN A 22 3.90 21.28 -1.82
N ARG A 23 4.60 21.94 -2.74
CA ARG A 23 6.04 21.85 -2.99
C ARG A 23 6.77 22.52 -1.81
N GLU A 24 7.25 21.71 -0.87
CA GLU A 24 8.24 22.16 0.12
C GLU A 24 9.64 21.92 -0.45
N GLU A 25 10.20 22.92 -1.14
CA GLU A 25 11.64 22.97 -1.41
C GLU A 25 12.36 23.25 -0.09
N ARG A 26 12.79 22.20 0.61
CA ARG A 26 13.87 22.35 1.59
C ARG A 26 15.20 22.20 0.87
N GLU A 27 16.05 23.21 0.96
CA GLU A 27 17.48 23.06 0.65
C GLU A 27 18.06 22.00 1.59
N GLY A 28 18.40 20.82 1.04
CA GLY A 28 18.72 19.59 1.78
C GLY A 28 17.59 18.54 1.82
N GLY A 29 16.50 18.75 1.08
CA GLY A 29 15.26 17.98 1.11
C GLY A 29 15.44 16.51 0.75
N ILE A 30 15.26 15.64 1.73
CA ILE A 30 15.20 14.19 1.55
C ILE A 30 13.79 13.86 1.04
N GLY A 31 13.60 13.89 -0.28
CA GLY A 31 12.31 13.59 -0.93
C GLY A 31 12.42 13.55 -2.47
N PRO A 32 11.39 13.07 -3.18
CA PRO A 32 11.32 13.12 -4.62
C PRO A 32 11.22 14.58 -5.06
N LEU A 33 11.89 14.89 -6.17
CA LEU A 33 11.90 16.23 -6.74
C LEU A 33 10.59 16.53 -7.46
N LYS A 34 9.99 15.50 -8.05
CA LYS A 34 8.72 15.54 -8.74
C LYS A 34 7.99 14.22 -8.53
N ILE A 35 6.67 14.30 -8.43
CA ILE A 35 5.78 13.15 -8.30
C ILE A 35 4.75 13.27 -9.42
N ALA A 36 4.55 12.20 -10.19
CA ALA A 36 3.36 12.02 -11.00
C ALA A 36 2.50 10.94 -10.34
N ARG A 37 1.20 11.19 -10.23
CA ARG A 37 0.25 10.24 -9.64
C ARG A 37 -0.66 9.69 -10.73
N LEU A 38 -0.81 8.38 -10.76
CA LEU A 38 -1.79 7.67 -11.58
C LEU A 38 -2.75 6.96 -10.65
N ASP A 39 -4.03 7.31 -10.73
CA ASP A 39 -5.08 6.73 -9.92
C ASP A 39 -5.84 5.66 -10.73
N PHE A 40 -6.02 4.48 -10.15
CA PHE A 40 -6.79 3.37 -10.72
C PHE A 40 -7.99 3.05 -9.83
N SER A 41 -9.00 2.39 -10.38
CA SER A 41 -10.17 1.97 -9.61
C SER A 41 -9.80 0.89 -8.59
N ASP A 42 -10.61 0.72 -7.54
CA ASP A 42 -10.39 -0.41 -6.65
C ASP A 42 -10.58 -1.73 -7.41
N HIS A 43 -9.80 -2.76 -7.05
CA HIS A 43 -9.75 -4.05 -7.74
C HIS A 43 -9.33 -3.99 -9.23
N HIS A 44 -8.60 -2.96 -9.66
CA HIS A 44 -8.13 -2.82 -11.05
C HIS A 44 -7.09 -3.89 -11.42
N PHE A 45 -7.23 -4.46 -12.62
CA PHE A 45 -6.22 -5.30 -13.27
C PHE A 45 -5.53 -4.48 -14.35
N PHE A 46 -4.19 -4.43 -14.34
CA PHE A 46 -3.43 -3.64 -15.31
C PHE A 46 -3.54 -4.23 -16.71
N SER A 47 -4.11 -3.46 -17.63
CA SER A 47 -4.07 -3.77 -19.05
C SER A 47 -2.73 -3.36 -19.67
N ALA A 48 -2.42 -3.86 -20.88
CA ALA A 48 -1.24 -3.42 -21.62
C ALA A 48 -1.20 -1.89 -21.82
N HIS A 49 -2.37 -1.28 -22.08
CA HIS A 49 -2.50 0.17 -22.21
C HIS A 49 -2.19 0.92 -20.89
N ASP A 50 -2.57 0.34 -19.74
CA ASP A 50 -2.24 0.94 -18.44
C ASP A 50 -0.73 0.91 -18.19
N LEU A 51 -0.08 -0.21 -18.52
CA LEU A 51 1.38 -0.35 -18.42
C LEU A 51 2.11 0.63 -19.34
N GLU A 52 1.64 0.80 -20.57
CA GLU A 52 2.16 1.81 -21.50
C GLU A 52 2.03 3.22 -20.94
N LYS A 53 0.89 3.57 -20.34
CA LYS A 53 0.66 4.87 -19.69
C LYS A 53 1.59 5.09 -18.50
N ILE A 54 1.82 4.07 -17.68
CA ILE A 54 2.79 4.13 -16.57
C ILE A 54 4.20 4.34 -17.13
N GLN A 55 4.59 3.60 -18.17
CA GLN A 55 5.91 3.68 -18.80
C GLN A 55 6.15 5.05 -19.45
N GLU A 56 5.15 5.62 -20.13
CA GLU A 56 5.22 6.96 -20.70
C GLU A 56 5.36 8.02 -19.60
N THR A 57 4.58 7.91 -18.53
CA THR A 57 4.66 8.83 -17.40
C THR A 57 6.04 8.78 -16.73
N ALA A 58 6.60 7.58 -16.55
CA ALA A 58 7.93 7.40 -15.98
C ALA A 58 9.04 7.98 -16.89
N ARG A 59 8.96 7.77 -18.21
CA ARG A 59 9.90 8.34 -19.18
C ARG A 59 9.86 9.87 -19.19
N ASN A 60 8.66 10.46 -19.20
CA ASN A 60 8.50 11.92 -19.18
C ASN A 60 9.12 12.53 -17.92
N LEU A 61 8.93 11.91 -16.74
CA LEU A 61 9.57 12.37 -15.50
C LEU A 61 11.10 12.26 -15.54
N MET A 62 11.62 11.18 -16.12
CA MET A 62 13.06 10.98 -16.26
C MET A 62 13.69 12.01 -17.21
N ASP A 63 13.04 12.28 -18.35
CA ASP A 63 13.50 13.24 -19.36
C ASP A 63 13.47 14.69 -18.83
N GLU A 64 12.43 15.06 -18.07
CA GLU A 64 12.29 16.40 -17.48
C GLU A 64 13.31 16.69 -16.37
N HIS A 65 13.72 15.68 -15.61
CA HIS A 65 14.54 15.86 -14.40
C HIS A 65 15.95 15.25 -14.47
N SER A 66 16.28 14.52 -15.55
CA SER A 66 17.58 13.86 -15.75
C SER A 66 18.03 13.02 -14.54
N LYS A 67 17.08 12.35 -13.89
CA LYS A 67 17.27 11.57 -12.67
C LYS A 67 16.47 10.28 -12.72
N ASP A 68 16.96 9.28 -12.00
CA ASP A 68 16.29 7.98 -11.89
C ASP A 68 14.84 8.15 -11.42
N THR A 69 13.93 7.48 -12.11
CA THR A 69 12.51 7.46 -11.79
C THR A 69 12.16 6.12 -11.14
N ILE A 70 11.38 6.19 -10.06
CA ILE A 70 10.86 5.03 -9.34
C ILE A 70 9.34 5.02 -9.47
N VAL A 71 8.77 3.88 -9.84
CA VAL A 71 7.34 3.64 -9.81
C VAL A 71 6.99 3.08 -8.42
N LEU A 72 6.35 3.89 -7.58
CA LEU A 72 5.89 3.44 -6.27
C LEU A 72 4.45 2.91 -6.37
N VAL A 73 4.25 1.64 -6.04
CA VAL A 73 2.92 0.97 -6.05
C VAL A 73 2.53 0.55 -4.65
N THR A 74 1.23 0.35 -4.39
CA THR A 74 0.79 -0.23 -3.11
C THR A 74 1.01 -1.75 -3.11
N GLU A 75 1.18 -2.35 -1.94
CA GLU A 75 1.27 -3.82 -1.78
C GLU A 75 0.10 -4.54 -2.44
N LYS A 76 -1.12 -4.02 -2.29
CA LYS A 76 -2.33 -4.61 -2.87
C LYS A 76 -2.33 -4.64 -4.39
N ASP A 77 -1.81 -3.59 -5.04
CA ASP A 77 -1.76 -3.52 -6.51
C ASP A 77 -0.66 -4.43 -7.04
N TYR A 78 0.46 -4.54 -6.32
CA TYR A 78 1.55 -5.44 -6.68
C TYR A 78 1.15 -6.92 -6.58
N ASP A 79 0.44 -7.32 -5.52
CA ASP A 79 0.03 -8.71 -5.30
C ASP A 79 -0.98 -9.22 -6.33
N ARG A 80 -1.75 -8.34 -6.97
CA ARG A 80 -2.76 -8.73 -7.96
C ARG A 80 -2.14 -9.24 -9.25
N ASP A 81 -1.09 -8.58 -9.74
CA ASP A 81 -0.38 -8.98 -10.96
C ASP A 81 1.09 -8.52 -10.90
N PRO A 82 1.94 -9.24 -10.15
CA PRO A 82 3.34 -8.87 -10.00
C PRO A 82 4.11 -9.04 -11.32
N GLU A 83 3.69 -9.95 -12.19
CA GLU A 83 4.36 -10.19 -13.47
C GLU A 83 4.11 -9.04 -14.44
N ALA A 84 2.89 -8.49 -14.51
CA ALA A 84 2.60 -7.31 -15.32
C ALA A 84 3.47 -6.11 -14.92
N LEU A 85 3.60 -5.82 -13.61
CA LEU A 85 4.42 -4.68 -13.15
C LEU A 85 5.92 -4.89 -13.39
N LYS A 86 6.42 -6.13 -13.36
CA LYS A 86 7.81 -6.46 -13.70
C LYS A 86 8.16 -6.22 -15.17
N THR A 87 7.17 -6.05 -16.04
CA THR A 87 7.41 -5.71 -17.46
C THR A 87 7.75 -4.23 -17.68
N LEU A 88 7.55 -3.37 -16.67
CA LEU A 88 7.92 -1.96 -16.75
C LEU A 88 9.45 -1.81 -16.80
N ASP A 89 9.93 -0.98 -17.72
CA ASP A 89 11.33 -0.58 -17.80
C ASP A 89 11.57 0.60 -16.84
N ALA A 90 11.35 0.35 -15.55
CA ALA A 90 11.54 1.27 -14.44
C ALA A 90 11.71 0.50 -13.12
N ASN A 91 12.33 1.11 -12.13
CA ASN A 91 12.40 0.53 -10.79
C ASN A 91 11.02 0.58 -10.12
N VAL A 92 10.37 -0.57 -9.95
CA VAL A 92 9.09 -0.69 -9.22
C VAL A 92 9.36 -0.96 -7.74
N TRP A 93 8.92 -0.05 -6.88
CA TRP A 93 9.00 -0.18 -5.43
C TRP A 93 7.60 -0.37 -4.84
N VAL A 94 7.47 -1.27 -3.87
CA VAL A 94 6.21 -1.54 -3.20
C VAL A 94 6.19 -0.80 -1.87
N LEU A 95 5.20 0.08 -1.70
CA LEU A 95 4.89 0.69 -0.42
C LEU A 95 4.18 -0.34 0.45
N SER A 96 4.94 -0.97 1.34
CA SER A 96 4.42 -1.82 2.40
C SER A 96 4.32 -1.03 3.71
N SER A 97 3.34 -1.36 4.53
CA SER A 97 3.11 -0.74 5.83
C SER A 97 2.78 -1.80 6.85
N SER A 98 3.39 -1.73 8.03
CA SER A 98 3.01 -2.56 9.16
C SER A 98 1.99 -1.83 10.02
N LEU A 99 0.97 -2.56 10.46
CA LEU A 99 0.04 -2.08 11.47
C LEU A 99 0.70 -2.25 12.85
N GLN A 100 0.73 -1.17 13.64
CA GLN A 100 1.15 -1.22 15.03
C GLN A 100 -0.05 -0.97 15.94
N ILE A 101 -0.33 -1.91 16.84
CA ILE A 101 -1.37 -1.75 17.86
C ILE A 101 -0.79 -0.92 19.01
N MET A 102 -1.28 0.31 19.13
CA MET A 102 -0.87 1.19 20.22
C MET A 102 -1.56 0.81 21.52
N HIS A 103 -0.80 0.85 22.62
CA HIS A 103 -1.38 0.67 23.95
C HIS A 103 -2.41 1.78 24.23
N HIS A 104 -3.57 1.38 24.74
CA HIS A 104 -4.55 2.30 25.28
C HIS A 104 -4.70 2.02 26.77
N SER A 105 -4.23 2.95 27.61
CA SER A 105 -4.15 2.79 29.07
C SER A 105 -3.29 1.59 29.51
N LYS A 106 -3.81 0.69 30.35
CA LYS A 106 -3.15 -0.57 30.75
C LYS A 106 -3.36 -1.71 29.74
N GLN A 107 -4.04 -1.46 28.62
CA GLN A 107 -4.36 -2.47 27.61
C GLN A 107 -3.36 -2.35 26.46
N GLY A 108 -2.50 -3.36 26.31
CA GLY A 108 -1.57 -3.49 25.20
C GLY A 108 -2.04 -4.45 24.12
N GLU A 109 -1.12 -4.85 23.25
CA GLU A 109 -1.37 -5.81 22.17
C GLU A 109 -1.96 -7.14 22.68
N ASP A 110 -1.48 -7.66 23.81
CA ASP A 110 -1.98 -8.91 24.40
C ASP A 110 -3.49 -8.86 24.70
N GLU A 111 -3.96 -7.72 25.22
CA GLU A 111 -5.37 -7.51 25.55
C GLU A 111 -6.23 -7.37 24.29
N PHE A 112 -5.70 -6.71 23.26
CA PHE A 112 -6.33 -6.66 21.95
C PHE A 112 -6.48 -8.07 21.36
N MET A 113 -5.39 -8.85 21.36
CA MET A 113 -5.38 -10.22 20.85
C MET A 113 -6.29 -11.15 21.65
N ARG A 114 -6.36 -10.99 22.98
CA ARG A 114 -7.31 -11.72 23.84
C ARG A 114 -8.75 -11.49 23.41
N LYS A 115 -9.15 -10.24 23.17
CA LYS A 115 -10.51 -9.88 22.72
C LYS A 115 -10.80 -10.41 21.32
N VAL A 116 -9.84 -10.31 20.40
CA VAL A 116 -9.97 -10.88 19.05
C VAL A 116 -10.22 -12.39 19.13
N ASN A 117 -9.45 -13.12 19.95
CA ASN A 117 -9.60 -14.57 20.14
C ASN A 117 -10.94 -14.96 20.76
N GLU A 118 -11.43 -14.17 21.73
CA GLU A 118 -12.75 -14.37 22.34
C GLU A 118 -13.86 -14.22 21.29
N ILE A 119 -13.80 -13.16 20.47
CA ILE A 119 -14.77 -12.94 19.37
C ILE A 119 -14.71 -14.07 18.34
N ILE A 120 -13.51 -14.50 17.93
CA ILE A 120 -13.34 -15.60 16.97
C ILE A 120 -13.93 -16.89 17.53
N THR A 121 -13.69 -17.19 18.80
CA THR A 121 -14.21 -18.41 19.44
C THR A 121 -15.74 -18.39 19.54
N VAL A 122 -16.33 -17.26 19.96
CA VAL A 122 -17.79 -17.11 20.03
C VAL A 122 -18.42 -17.21 18.65
N THR A 123 -17.86 -16.54 17.64
CA THR A 123 -18.38 -16.58 16.26
C THR A 123 -18.21 -17.95 15.60
N TRP A 124 -17.14 -18.68 15.93
CA TRP A 124 -16.95 -20.05 15.47
C TRP A 124 -17.98 -21.01 16.08
N CYS A 125 -18.18 -20.97 17.39
CA CYS A 125 -19.18 -21.80 18.09
C CYS A 125 -20.62 -21.51 17.61
N ALA A 126 -20.93 -20.24 17.33
CA ALA A 126 -22.25 -19.87 16.81
C ALA A 126 -22.49 -20.46 15.40
N LYS A 127 -21.45 -20.50 14.55
CA LYS A 127 -21.53 -21.09 13.20
C LYS A 127 -21.65 -22.62 13.26
N SER A 128 -20.95 -23.30 14.17
CA SER A 128 -21.07 -24.76 14.32
C SER A 128 -22.45 -25.18 14.83
N HIS A 129 -23.01 -24.46 15.80
CA HIS A 129 -24.39 -24.72 16.28
C HIS A 129 -25.46 -24.47 15.21
N ALA A 130 -25.25 -23.52 14.30
CA ALA A 130 -26.15 -23.29 13.17
C ALA A 130 -26.06 -24.41 12.12
N ALA A 131 -24.85 -24.94 11.87
CA ALA A 131 -24.65 -26.08 10.97
C ALA A 131 -25.29 -27.36 11.50
N ASP A 132 -25.11 -27.69 12.78
CA ASP A 132 -25.71 -28.88 13.40
C ASP A 132 -27.25 -28.85 13.38
N ARG A 133 -27.86 -27.66 13.49
CA ARG A 133 -29.33 -27.50 13.37
C ARG A 133 -29.85 -27.64 11.95
N ALA A 134 -29.00 -27.44 10.94
CA ALA A 134 -29.40 -27.59 9.54
C ALA A 134 -29.29 -29.05 9.04
N THR A 135 -28.48 -29.88 9.70
CA THR A 135 -28.25 -31.29 9.36
C THR A 135 -28.97 -32.29 10.27
N GLY A 136 -29.56 -31.85 11.38
CA GLY A 136 -30.39 -32.68 12.26
C GLY A 136 -31.84 -32.80 11.79
N CYS A 137 -32.11 -33.75 10.89
CA CYS A 137 -33.42 -34.37 10.69
C CYS A 137 -33.35 -35.83 11.17
#